data_AF-A0A3D3QBA6-F1
#
_entry.id   AF-A0A3D3QBA6-F1
#
_cell.length_a   1.000
_cell.length_b   1.000
_cell.length_c   1.000
_cell.angle_alpha   90.00
_cell.angle_beta   90.00
_cell.angle_gamma   90.00
#
_symmetry.space_group_name_H-M   'P 1'
#
loop_
_entity.id
_entity.type
_entity.pdbx_description
1 polymer ?
#
loop_
_entity_poly.entity_id
_entity_poly.type
_entity_poly.pdbx_seq_one_letter_code
_entity_poly.pdbx_strand_id
1 'polypeptide(L)'
;NKVAASVPNVDADIVNCNKQLAAARTSCWVAFDKKLMEQVVPWVPYQWVNAITLIGSDVQNYTFDQFSGILSLAHIAVTNTNTITG
;
A
#
# COMPACT_ATOMS: atom_id res chain seq x y z
N ASN A 1 -15.82 34.32 2.95
CA ASN A 1 -15.27 32.95 2.81
C ASN A 1 -15.09 32.64 1.33
N LYS A 2 -13.88 32.78 0.79
CA LYS A 2 -13.59 32.39 -0.58
C LYS A 2 -13.51 30.86 -0.60
N VAL A 3 -14.50 30.19 -1.19
CA VAL A 3 -14.31 28.82 -1.66
C VAL A 3 -13.19 28.93 -2.69
N ALA A 4 -12.04 28.32 -2.41
CA ALA A 4 -10.91 28.30 -3.34
C ALA A 4 -11.37 27.70 -4.67
N ALA A 5 -10.76 28.14 -5.77
CA ALA A 5 -11.03 27.68 -7.14
C ALA A 5 -11.26 26.15 -7.21
N SER A 6 -12.14 25.70 -8.13
CA SER A 6 -12.60 24.31 -8.24
C SER A 6 -11.46 23.32 -7.95
N VAL A 7 -11.65 22.47 -6.94
CA VAL A 7 -10.70 21.40 -6.62
C VAL A 7 -10.39 20.63 -7.90
N PRO A 8 -9.12 20.49 -8.30
CA PRO A 8 -8.76 19.72 -9.48
C PRO A 8 -9.34 18.30 -9.42
N ASN A 9 -10.06 17.90 -10.47
CA ASN A 9 -10.64 16.56 -10.61
C ASN A 9 -9.76 15.72 -11.55
N VAL A 10 -9.49 14.48 -11.16
CA VAL A 10 -8.64 13.53 -11.89
C VAL A 10 -9.34 12.21 -12.24
N ASP A 11 -10.66 12.14 -12.05
CA ASP A 11 -11.47 10.93 -12.24
C ASP A 11 -11.39 10.41 -13.68
N ALA A 12 -11.35 11.32 -14.66
CA ALA A 12 -11.23 10.95 -16.06
C ALA A 12 -9.91 10.23 -16.38
N ASP A 13 -8.80 10.66 -15.77
CA ASP A 13 -7.49 10.02 -15.94
C ASP A 13 -7.51 8.61 -15.32
N ILE A 14 -8.08 8.48 -14.12
CA ILE A 14 -8.24 7.19 -13.41
C ILE A 14 -9.09 6.22 -14.25
N VAL A 15 -10.26 6.68 -14.74
CA VAL A 15 -11.14 5.88 -15.60
C VAL A 15 -10.41 5.46 -16.88
N ASN A 16 -9.60 6.33 -17.47
CA ASN A 16 -8.82 6.00 -18.65
C ASN A 16 -7.75 4.93 -18.36
N CYS A 17 -6.99 5.08 -17.27
CA CYS A 17 -5.95 4.11 -16.91
C CYS A 17 -6.51 2.75 -16.50
N ASN A 18 -7.71 2.70 -15.90
CA ASN A 18 -8.37 1.44 -15.57
C ASN A 18 -8.84 0.63 -16.79
N LYS A 19 -9.04 1.27 -17.95
CA LYS A 19 -9.40 0.58 -19.20
C LYS A 19 -8.21 -0.07 -19.90
N GLN A 20 -6.99 0.34 -19.56
CA GLN A 20 -5.78 -0.19 -20.17
C GLN A 20 -5.44 -1.58 -19.61
N LEU A 21 -4.70 -2.37 -20.39
CA LEU A 21 -4.26 -3.71 -20.01
C LEU A 21 -2.75 -3.86 -20.09
N ALA A 22 -2.22 -4.84 -19.34
CA ALA A 22 -0.80 -5.20 -19.34
C ALA A 22 0.13 -3.96 -19.24
N ALA A 23 1.16 -3.88 -20.07
CA ALA A 23 2.14 -2.79 -20.05
C ALA A 23 1.53 -1.40 -20.28
N ALA A 24 0.47 -1.29 -21.10
CA ALA A 24 -0.20 -0.01 -21.35
C ALA A 24 -0.85 0.56 -20.08
N ARG A 25 -1.33 -0.31 -19.19
CA ARG A 25 -1.86 0.10 -17.88
C ARG A 25 -0.77 0.72 -17.02
N THR A 26 0.37 0.05 -16.89
CA THR A 26 1.51 0.56 -16.12
C THR A 26 1.98 1.90 -16.65
N SER A 27 2.16 2.03 -17.97
CA SER A 27 2.57 3.29 -18.60
C SER A 27 1.56 4.43 -18.37
N CYS A 28 0.26 4.14 -18.37
CA CYS A 28 -0.77 5.14 -18.07
C CYS A 28 -0.65 5.65 -16.63
N TRP A 29 -0.52 4.75 -15.66
CA TRP A 29 -0.38 5.14 -14.26
C TRP A 29 0.92 5.89 -13.96
N VAL A 30 2.02 5.57 -14.65
CA VAL A 30 3.27 6.34 -14.57
C VAL A 30 3.08 7.78 -15.08
N ALA A 31 2.39 7.95 -16.21
CA ALA A 31 2.10 9.29 -16.74
C ALA A 31 1.17 10.08 -15.82
N PHE A 32 0.18 9.41 -15.23
CA PHE A 32 -0.72 9.99 -14.25
C PHE A 32 0.02 10.47 -12.99
N ASP A 33 0.91 9.64 -12.44
CA ASP A 33 1.72 9.99 -11.27
C ASP A 33 2.55 11.26 -11.54
N LYS A 34 3.23 11.34 -12.70
CA LYS A 34 3.94 12.57 -13.11
C LYS A 34 3.02 13.79 -13.18
N LYS A 35 1.82 13.66 -13.77
CA LYS A 35 0.84 14.75 -13.83
C LYS A 35 0.46 15.24 -12.43
N LEU A 36 0.20 14.33 -11.49
CA LEU A 36 -0.11 14.70 -10.12
C LEU A 36 1.05 15.47 -9.48
N MET A 37 2.26 14.90 -9.55
CA MET A 37 3.47 15.48 -8.97
C MET A 37 3.87 16.83 -9.58
N GLU A 38 3.62 17.06 -10.87
CA GLU A 38 4.06 18.27 -11.56
C GLU A 38 3.00 19.36 -11.63
N GLN A 39 1.70 19.00 -11.61
CA GLN A 39 0.63 19.93 -12.00
C GLN A 39 -0.51 20.07 -10.98
N VAL A 40 -0.70 19.10 -10.07
CA VAL A 40 -1.87 19.08 -9.17
C VAL A 40 -1.47 19.29 -7.72
N VAL A 41 -0.64 18.39 -7.18
CA VAL A 41 -0.08 18.49 -5.84
C VAL A 41 1.39 18.13 -5.96
N PRO A 42 2.32 19.09 -5.81
CA PRO A 42 3.75 18.84 -5.90
C PRO A 42 4.24 18.00 -4.72
N TRP A 43 3.97 16.70 -4.80
CA TRP A 43 4.44 15.67 -3.92
C TRP A 43 5.53 14.91 -4.66
N VAL A 44 6.79 15.16 -4.31
CA VAL A 44 7.90 14.30 -4.75
C VAL A 44 8.07 13.18 -3.71
N PRO A 45 8.05 11.89 -4.09
CA PRO A 45 8.29 10.80 -3.15
C PRO A 45 9.64 10.98 -2.46
N TYR A 46 9.60 11.30 -1.17
CA TYR A 46 10.82 11.53 -0.38
C TYR A 46 11.39 10.23 0.20
N GLN A 47 10.53 9.26 0.52
CA GLN A 47 10.95 8.00 1.13
C GLN A 47 10.12 6.81 0.66
N TRP A 48 10.76 5.66 0.65
CA TRP A 48 10.13 4.35 0.56
C TRP A 48 10.13 3.74 1.96
N VAL A 49 8.94 3.42 2.47
CA VAL A 49 8.80 2.93 3.84
C VAL A 49 9.18 1.45 3.91
N ASN A 50 10.04 1.11 4.86
CA ASN A 50 10.33 -0.28 5.22
C ASN A 50 9.34 -0.75 6.29
N ALA A 51 8.75 -1.92 6.11
CA ALA A 51 7.96 -2.59 7.14
C ALA A 51 8.88 -3.33 8.12
N ILE A 52 9.41 -2.61 9.11
CA ILE A 52 10.28 -3.19 10.15
C ILE A 52 9.39 -3.74 11.27
N THR A 53 9.46 -5.05 11.52
CA THR A 53 8.72 -5.72 12.60
C THR A 53 9.69 -6.39 13.58
N LEU A 54 9.53 -6.09 14.87
CA LEU A 54 10.21 -6.82 15.94
C LEU A 54 9.30 -7.96 16.41
N ILE A 55 9.81 -9.19 16.43
CA ILE A 55 9.07 -10.38 16.87
C ILE A 55 9.69 -10.94 18.16
N GLY A 56 8.85 -11.47 19.04
CA GLY A 56 9.30 -12.14 20.26
C GLY A 56 9.94 -13.50 19.97
N SER A 57 10.76 -13.99 20.90
CA SER A 57 11.43 -15.31 20.79
C SER A 57 10.45 -16.49 20.69
N ASP A 58 9.23 -16.33 21.19
CA ASP A 58 8.22 -17.38 21.17
C ASP A 58 7.48 -17.49 19.83
N VAL A 59 7.73 -16.57 18.88
CA VAL A 59 7.13 -16.60 17.54
C VAL A 59 7.81 -17.66 16.69
N GLN A 60 7.05 -18.69 16.32
CA GLN A 60 7.53 -19.83 15.53
C GLN A 60 7.33 -19.61 14.03
N ASN A 61 6.31 -18.83 13.65
CA ASN A 61 6.07 -18.46 12.26
C ASN A 61 5.55 -17.03 12.17
N TYR A 62 6.10 -16.26 11.24
CA TYR A 62 5.66 -14.90 10.91
C TYR A 62 5.49 -14.78 9.40
N THR A 63 4.36 -14.19 8.99
CA THR A 63 4.11 -13.85 7.59
C THR A 63 3.67 -12.39 7.49
N PHE A 64 4.34 -11.62 6.63
CA PHE A 64 3.93 -10.25 6.31
C PHE A 64 2.74 -10.27 5.35
N ASP A 65 1.68 -9.55 5.68
CA ASP A 65 0.54 -9.34 4.79
C ASP A 65 0.72 -8.06 3.98
N GLN A 66 0.99 -8.20 2.68
CA GLN A 66 1.19 -7.08 1.76
C GLN A 66 -0.07 -6.23 1.55
N PHE A 67 -1.26 -6.78 1.81
CA PHE A 67 -2.50 -6.02 1.66
C PHE A 67 -2.73 -5.08 2.85
N SER A 68 -2.60 -5.60 4.07
CA SER A 68 -2.83 -4.81 5.29
C SER A 68 -1.60 -4.09 5.83
N GLY A 69 -0.40 -4.47 5.39
CA GLY A 69 0.87 -3.90 5.86
C GLY A 69 1.26 -4.32 7.28
N ILE A 70 0.61 -5.35 7.84
CA ILE A 70 0.85 -5.89 9.19
C ILE A 70 1.07 -7.41 9.15
N LEU A 71 1.18 -8.06 10.32
CA LEU A 71 1.24 -9.52 10.39
C LEU A 71 -0.04 -10.17 9.86
N SER A 72 0.10 -11.31 9.19
CA SER A 72 -1.04 -12.18 8.88
C SER A 72 -1.49 -12.94 10.15
N LEU A 73 -2.66 -12.60 10.67
CA LEU A 73 -3.24 -13.29 11.84
C LEU A 73 -3.61 -14.75 11.54
N ALA A 74 -3.90 -15.08 10.29
CA ALA A 74 -4.21 -16.45 9.89
C ALA A 74 -2.96 -17.35 9.86
N HIS A 75 -1.77 -16.76 9.68
CA HIS A 75 -0.51 -17.49 9.49
C HIS A 75 0.53 -17.16 10.57
N ILE A 76 0.12 -16.69 11.75
CA ILE A 76 1.02 -16.52 12.89
C ILE A 76 1.03 -17.82 13.72
N ALA A 77 2.22 -18.22 14.20
CA ALA A 77 2.35 -19.32 15.16
C ALA A 77 3.23 -18.91 16.33
N VAL A 78 2.85 -19.33 17.53
CA VAL A 78 3.60 -19.13 18.77
C VAL A 78 3.87 -20.45 19.46
N THR A 79 4.90 -20.48 20.29
CA THR A 79 5.24 -21.63 21.12
C THR A 79 4.10 -21.96 22.06
N ASN A 80 3.66 -23.22 22.08
CA ASN A 80 2.72 -23.72 23.07
C ASN A 80 3.50 -24.47 24.16
N THR A 81 3.45 -23.95 25.40
CA THR A 81 4.11 -24.57 26.56
C THR A 81 3.20 -25.51 27.35
N ASN A 82 1.94 -25.68 26.94
CA ASN A 82 1.00 -26.54 27.62
C ASN A 82 1.16 -27.99 27.14
N THR A 83 1.54 -28.88 28.05
CA THR A 83 1.41 -30.33 27.90
C THR A 83 0.03 -30.78 28.38
N ILE A 84 -0.75 -31.42 27.51
CA ILE A 84 -1.98 -32.11 27.91
C ILE A 84 -1.58 -33.52 28.37
N THR A 85 -1.58 -33.76 29.67
CA THR A 85 -1.50 -35.10 30.26
C THR A 85 -2.89 -35.74 30.23
N GLY A 86 -2.99 -36.90 29.59
CA GLY A 86 -4.19 -37.74 29.57
C GLY A 86 -4.36 -38.60 30.81
#